data_AF-A0A1C6U310-F1
#
_entry.id   AF-A0A1C6U310-F1
#
_cell.length_a   1.000
_cell.length_b   1.000
_cell.length_c   1.000
_cell.angle_alpha   90.00
_cell.angle_beta   90.00
_cell.angle_gamma   90.00
#
_symmetry.space_group_name_H-M   'P 1'
#
loop_
_entity.id
_entity.type
_entity.pdbx_description
1 polymer ?
#
loop_
_entity_poly.entity_id
_entity_poly.type
_entity_poly.pdbx_seq_one_letter_code
_entity_poly.pdbx_strand_id
1 'polypeptide(L)'
;MTVLSPPRAATVDRALRDAQRWCAGHAIDDRPALAHAVRVAVTIGEHVPNPDPDLIAAALLHDIPDFAPGTPDIYQVLAAAYGPQVPRIIAALQAEHRALDMPVPPIRVDDLPVLLASTADKIVALTSLLRRAHASGDVTDFLRRRPALLTLLPHFRAFHQAAHPRLPAAMSARLDTALALLERAATGIQTASRS
;
A
#
# COMPACT_ATOMS: atom_id res chain seq x y z
N MET A 1 9.91 -3.71 18.88
CA MET A 1 11.05 -3.65 17.94
C MET A 1 10.49 -4.01 16.56
N THR A 2 10.76 -3.21 15.54
CA THR A 2 10.19 -3.41 14.18
C THR A 2 11.22 -4.05 13.24
N VAL A 3 10.78 -4.52 12.07
CA VAL A 3 11.68 -5.02 11.00
C VAL A 3 12.69 -4.00 10.47
N LEU A 4 12.51 -2.72 10.83
CA LEU A 4 13.45 -1.65 10.50
C LEU A 4 14.41 -1.32 11.65
N SER A 5 14.26 -1.95 12.82
CA SER A 5 15.17 -1.76 13.95
C SER A 5 16.50 -2.48 13.70
N PRO A 6 17.66 -1.89 14.04
CA PRO A 6 18.94 -2.58 13.98
C PRO A 6 19.03 -3.77 14.96
N PRO A 7 19.82 -4.82 14.64
CA PRO A 7 20.48 -5.04 13.35
C PRO A 7 19.47 -5.47 12.27
N ARG A 8 19.62 -4.92 11.06
CA ARG A 8 18.76 -5.23 9.90
C ARG A 8 19.60 -5.66 8.70
N ALA A 9 18.98 -6.34 7.75
CA ALA A 9 19.65 -6.81 6.53
C ALA A 9 20.21 -5.63 5.71
N ALA A 10 21.39 -5.82 5.10
CA ALA A 10 22.07 -4.77 4.32
C ALA A 10 21.20 -4.23 3.15
N THR A 11 20.38 -5.09 2.53
CA THR A 11 19.41 -4.72 1.49
C THR A 11 18.37 -3.73 2.02
N VAL A 12 17.84 -3.96 3.22
CA VAL A 12 16.86 -3.08 3.87
C VAL A 12 17.51 -1.75 4.28
N ASP A 13 18.76 -1.79 4.74
CA ASP A 13 19.55 -0.59 5.03
C ASP A 13 19.74 0.30 3.80
N ARG A 14 20.06 -0.32 2.66
CA ARG A 14 20.18 0.39 1.38
C ARG A 14 18.84 0.96 0.93
N ALA A 15 17.78 0.14 0.97
CA ALA A 15 16.44 0.54 0.59
C ALA A 15 15.93 1.73 1.41
N LEU A 16 16.22 1.77 2.70
CA LEU A 16 15.82 2.90 3.55
C LEU A 16 16.54 4.21 3.17
N ARG A 17 17.83 4.16 2.85
CA ARG A 17 18.58 5.35 2.38
C ARG A 17 18.08 5.82 1.03
N ASP A 18 17.81 4.90 0.12
CA ASP A 18 17.31 5.23 -1.20
C ASP A 18 15.88 5.77 -1.15
N ALA A 19 15.00 5.19 -0.32
CA ALA A 19 13.67 5.73 -0.05
C ALA A 19 13.74 7.14 0.56
N GLN A 20 14.66 7.41 1.49
CA GLN A 20 14.87 8.77 2.02
C GLN A 20 15.23 9.77 0.93
N ARG A 21 16.11 9.38 0.00
CA ARG A 21 16.55 10.23 -1.11
C ARG A 21 15.41 10.50 -2.10
N TRP A 22 14.75 9.44 -2.56
CA TRP A 22 13.77 9.56 -3.65
C TRP A 22 12.40 10.03 -3.20
N CYS A 23 12.01 9.79 -1.94
CA CYS A 23 10.77 10.35 -1.40
C CYS A 23 10.93 11.81 -0.91
N ALA A 24 12.13 12.39 -0.96
CA ALA A 24 12.37 13.74 -0.46
C ALA A 24 11.56 14.78 -1.26
N GLY A 25 10.74 15.57 -0.56
CA GLY A 25 9.87 16.57 -1.19
C GLY A 25 8.56 16.02 -1.78
N HIS A 26 8.37 14.70 -1.77
CA HIS A 26 7.14 14.07 -2.27
C HIS A 26 6.14 13.80 -1.14
N ALA A 27 4.85 13.83 -1.50
CA ALA A 27 3.76 13.53 -0.59
C ALA A 27 2.77 12.54 -1.21
N ILE A 28 2.24 11.66 -0.37
CA ILE A 28 1.11 10.79 -0.66
C ILE A 28 0.03 11.19 0.32
N ASP A 29 -1.17 11.52 -0.16
CA ASP A 29 -2.30 11.81 0.71
C ASP A 29 -2.01 12.94 1.73
N ASP A 30 -1.34 14.01 1.29
CA ASP A 30 -0.91 15.16 2.09
C ASP A 30 0.05 14.80 3.25
N ARG A 31 0.72 13.65 3.15
CA ARG A 31 1.73 13.18 4.11
C ARG A 31 3.05 12.87 3.41
N PRO A 32 4.20 13.00 4.10
CA PRO A 32 5.49 12.67 3.50
C PRO A 32 5.52 11.25 2.94
N ALA A 33 5.91 11.07 1.68
CA ALA A 33 5.89 9.77 1.00
C ALA A 33 6.76 8.73 1.74
N LEU A 34 7.89 9.15 2.31
CA LEU A 34 8.74 8.28 3.13
C LEU A 34 7.97 7.66 4.31
N ALA A 35 7.09 8.43 4.94
CA ALA A 35 6.34 7.95 6.10
C ALA A 35 5.31 6.87 5.70
N HIS A 36 4.78 6.93 4.48
CA HIS A 36 3.93 5.88 3.91
C HIS A 36 4.73 4.60 3.67
N ALA A 37 5.80 4.68 2.88
CA ALA A 37 6.66 3.52 2.58
C ALA A 37 7.20 2.81 3.83
N VAL A 38 7.64 3.57 4.84
CA VAL A 38 8.09 3.02 6.14
C VAL A 38 6.96 2.29 6.86
N ARG A 39 5.73 2.84 6.85
CA ARG A 39 4.58 2.19 7.48
C ARG A 39 4.22 0.89 6.76
N VAL A 40 4.28 0.86 5.43
CA VAL A 40 4.02 -0.37 4.65
C VAL A 40 5.01 -1.47 5.05
N ALA A 41 6.32 -1.16 5.07
CA ALA A 41 7.34 -2.11 5.51
C ALA A 41 7.14 -2.59 6.96
N VAL A 42 6.78 -1.69 7.87
CA VAL A 42 6.49 -2.04 9.28
C VAL A 42 5.26 -2.95 9.37
N THR A 43 4.18 -2.66 8.63
CA THR A 43 2.96 -3.49 8.61
C THR A 43 3.24 -4.90 8.10
N ILE A 44 4.14 -5.08 7.12
CA ILE A 44 4.60 -6.42 6.72
C ILE A 44 5.27 -7.11 7.92
N GLY A 45 6.20 -6.43 8.58
CA GLY A 45 6.92 -6.98 9.73
C GLY A 45 6.07 -7.30 10.97
N GLU A 46 4.95 -6.60 11.14
CA GLU A 46 3.99 -6.85 12.23
C GLU A 46 3.17 -8.13 12.00
N HIS A 47 3.04 -8.57 10.75
CA HIS A 47 2.11 -9.65 10.38
C HIS A 47 2.77 -10.87 9.74
N VAL A 48 3.96 -10.71 9.15
CA VAL A 48 4.70 -11.78 8.47
C VAL A 48 5.90 -12.14 9.35
N PRO A 49 5.94 -13.35 9.93
CA PRO A 49 7.11 -13.81 10.67
C PRO A 49 8.33 -13.90 9.75
N ASN A 50 9.46 -13.32 10.17
CA ASN A 50 10.74 -13.34 9.44
C ASN A 50 10.57 -12.99 7.94
N PRO A 51 10.08 -11.78 7.61
CA PRO A 51 9.81 -11.42 6.23
C PRO A 51 11.12 -11.38 5.42
N ASP A 52 11.03 -11.79 4.17
CA ASP A 52 12.14 -11.72 3.22
C ASP A 52 12.68 -10.28 3.13
N PRO A 53 14.00 -10.05 3.29
CA PRO A 53 14.60 -8.73 3.11
C PRO A 53 14.25 -8.05 1.78
N ASP A 54 14.09 -8.80 0.70
CA ASP A 54 13.72 -8.27 -0.61
C ASP A 54 12.27 -7.79 -0.64
N LEU A 55 11.37 -8.47 0.09
CA LEU A 55 9.99 -8.00 0.28
C LEU A 55 9.96 -6.67 1.04
N ILE A 56 10.74 -6.56 2.12
CA ILE A 56 10.83 -5.31 2.90
C ILE A 56 11.46 -4.19 2.07
N ALA A 57 12.51 -4.48 1.30
CA ALA A 57 13.12 -3.53 0.39
C ALA A 57 12.12 -3.07 -0.68
N ALA A 58 11.40 -4.00 -1.32
CA ALA A 58 10.37 -3.67 -2.30
C ALA A 58 9.26 -2.78 -1.70
N ALA A 59 8.80 -3.07 -0.48
CA ALA A 59 7.82 -2.25 0.22
C ALA A 59 8.32 -0.81 0.51
N LEU A 60 9.58 -0.66 0.89
CA LEU A 60 10.19 0.67 1.10
C LEU A 60 10.32 1.47 -0.19
N LEU A 61 10.40 0.78 -1.33
CA LEU A 61 10.73 1.37 -2.63
C LEU A 61 9.55 1.40 -3.61
N HIS A 62 8.37 0.91 -3.22
CA HIS A 62 7.27 0.62 -4.17
C HIS A 62 6.70 1.83 -4.91
N ASP A 63 6.71 3.01 -4.28
CA ASP A 63 6.23 4.26 -4.88
C ASP A 63 7.31 5.00 -5.68
N ILE A 64 8.57 4.57 -5.62
CA ILE A 64 9.68 5.30 -6.24
C ILE A 64 9.54 5.46 -7.75
N PRO A 65 8.99 4.49 -8.51
CA PRO A 65 8.72 4.72 -9.92
C PRO A 65 7.85 5.96 -10.22
N ASP A 66 7.04 6.44 -9.27
CA ASP A 66 6.23 7.65 -9.41
C ASP A 66 6.98 8.93 -9.02
N PHE A 67 8.13 8.83 -8.34
CA PHE A 67 8.92 9.97 -7.86
C PHE A 67 10.25 10.14 -8.59
N ALA A 68 10.83 9.04 -9.06
CA ALA A 68 12.11 9.04 -9.73
C ALA A 68 12.02 9.75 -11.10
N PRO A 69 13.10 10.43 -11.54
CA PRO A 69 13.16 10.95 -12.90
C PRO A 69 13.07 9.79 -13.91
N GLY A 70 12.37 10.01 -15.03
CA GLY A 70 12.19 8.98 -16.07
C GLY A 70 13.46 8.56 -16.82
N THR A 71 14.61 9.16 -16.51
CA THR A 71 15.93 8.75 -17.03
C THR A 71 16.98 8.93 -15.94
N PRO A 72 17.81 7.91 -15.64
CA PRO A 72 17.81 6.56 -16.22
C PRO A 72 16.56 5.74 -15.86
N ASP A 73 16.33 4.62 -16.56
CA ASP A 73 15.24 3.70 -16.24
C ASP A 73 15.37 3.19 -14.80
N ILE A 74 14.39 3.57 -13.96
CA ILE A 74 14.40 3.27 -12.53
C ILE A 74 14.41 1.75 -12.27
N TYR A 75 13.78 0.94 -13.11
CA TYR A 75 13.77 -0.51 -12.91
C TYR A 75 15.15 -1.14 -13.16
N GLN A 76 15.94 -0.58 -14.07
CA GLN A 76 17.32 -1.00 -14.28
C GLN A 76 18.22 -0.60 -13.10
N VAL A 77 18.04 0.62 -12.57
CA VAL A 77 18.74 1.07 -11.37
C VAL A 77 18.43 0.16 -10.19
N LEU A 78 17.15 -0.17 -9.98
CA LEU A 78 16.71 -1.07 -8.92
C LEU A 78 17.24 -2.49 -9.12
N ALA A 79 17.20 -3.03 -10.34
CA ALA A 79 17.74 -4.35 -10.63
C ALA A 79 19.25 -4.46 -10.35
N ALA A 80 20.02 -3.44 -10.73
CA ALA A 80 21.46 -3.38 -10.47
C ALA A 80 21.77 -3.28 -8.97
N ALA A 81 20.95 -2.55 -8.22
CA ALA A 81 21.19 -2.29 -6.79
C ALA A 81 20.65 -3.38 -5.85
N TYR A 82 19.59 -4.09 -6.23
CA TYR A 82 18.83 -4.99 -5.35
C TYR A 82 18.64 -6.41 -5.92
N GLY A 83 19.12 -6.68 -7.13
CA GLY A 83 18.82 -7.93 -7.83
C GLY A 83 17.42 -7.92 -8.45
N PRO A 84 17.00 -9.02 -9.11
CA PRO A 84 15.79 -9.04 -9.94
C PRO A 84 14.49 -9.09 -9.13
N GLN A 85 14.51 -9.56 -7.88
CA GLN A 85 13.29 -9.80 -7.11
C GLN A 85 12.60 -8.50 -6.66
N VAL A 86 13.37 -7.53 -6.18
CA VAL A 86 12.85 -6.23 -5.74
C VAL A 86 12.13 -5.46 -6.86
N PRO A 87 12.73 -5.16 -8.02
CA PRO A 87 12.06 -4.45 -9.11
C PRO A 87 10.87 -5.25 -9.67
N ARG A 88 10.91 -6.59 -9.62
CA ARG A 88 9.78 -7.44 -10.04
C ARG A 88 8.54 -7.24 -9.16
N ILE A 89 8.73 -7.20 -7.84
CA ILE A 89 7.64 -6.92 -6.88
C ILE A 89 7.12 -5.50 -7.11
N ILE A 90 8.00 -4.51 -7.21
CA ILE A 90 7.64 -3.10 -7.43
C ILE A 90 6.85 -2.94 -8.74
N ALA A 91 7.30 -3.55 -9.83
CA ALA A 91 6.62 -3.50 -11.11
C ALA A 91 5.21 -4.11 -11.06
N ALA A 92 5.04 -5.20 -10.29
CA ALA A 92 3.73 -5.82 -10.10
C ALA A 92 2.77 -4.93 -9.29
N LEU A 93 3.26 -4.24 -8.25
CA LEU A 93 2.48 -3.28 -7.47
C LEU A 93 2.08 -2.07 -8.34
N GLN A 94 3.01 -1.55 -9.14
CA GLN A 94 2.75 -0.47 -10.09
C GLN A 94 1.72 -0.86 -11.16
N ALA A 95 1.80 -2.09 -11.67
CA ALA A 95 0.80 -2.62 -12.59
C ALA A 95 -0.58 -2.73 -11.93
N GLU A 96 -0.64 -3.10 -10.65
CA GLU A 96 -1.88 -3.13 -9.88
C GLU A 96 -2.46 -1.72 -9.69
N HIS A 97 -1.67 -0.75 -9.24
CA HIS A 97 -2.12 0.63 -9.04
C HIS A 97 -2.67 1.24 -10.33
N ARG A 98 -1.99 1.06 -11.46
CA ARG A 98 -2.48 1.51 -12.78
C ARG A 98 -3.75 0.80 -13.22
N ALA A 99 -3.91 -0.47 -12.83
CA ALA A 99 -5.09 -1.22 -13.19
C ALA A 99 -6.35 -0.72 -12.47
N LEU A 100 -6.23 -0.03 -11.33
CA LEU A 100 -7.37 0.56 -10.62
C LEU A 100 -8.11 1.64 -11.43
N ASP A 101 -7.46 2.21 -12.47
CA ASP A 101 -8.11 3.14 -13.40
C ASP A 101 -8.92 2.43 -14.49
N MET A 102 -8.83 1.10 -14.59
CA MET A 102 -9.62 0.31 -15.55
C MET A 102 -11.07 0.16 -15.08
N PRO A 103 -12.04 -0.02 -16.00
CA PRO A 103 -13.43 -0.29 -15.62
C PRO A 103 -13.61 -1.56 -14.78
N VAL A 104 -12.78 -2.59 -15.04
CA VAL A 104 -12.79 -3.87 -14.32
C VAL A 104 -11.33 -4.26 -14.01
N PRO A 105 -10.74 -3.76 -12.91
CA PRO A 105 -9.39 -4.10 -12.51
C PRO A 105 -9.25 -5.61 -12.22
N PRO A 106 -8.25 -6.30 -12.80
CA PRO A 106 -7.97 -7.70 -12.48
C PRO A 106 -7.53 -7.87 -11.03
N ILE A 107 -7.99 -8.95 -10.39
CA ILE A 107 -7.53 -9.35 -9.05
C ILE A 107 -6.49 -10.44 -9.23
N ARG A 108 -5.26 -10.19 -8.75
CA ARG A 108 -4.14 -11.14 -8.83
C ARG A 108 -3.67 -11.46 -7.42
N VAL A 109 -3.76 -12.73 -7.03
CA VAL A 109 -3.37 -13.21 -5.69
C VAL A 109 -2.34 -14.33 -5.73
N ASP A 110 -1.80 -14.63 -6.92
CA ASP A 110 -0.95 -15.80 -7.15
C ASP A 110 0.49 -15.64 -6.69
N ASP A 111 0.96 -14.40 -6.59
CA ASP A 111 2.30 -14.05 -6.19
C ASP A 111 2.32 -13.60 -4.72
N LEU A 112 2.79 -14.48 -3.83
CA LEU A 112 2.73 -14.22 -2.38
C LEU A 112 3.49 -12.96 -1.95
N PRO A 113 4.75 -12.72 -2.37
CA PRO A 113 5.43 -11.45 -2.08
C PRO A 113 4.65 -10.20 -2.50
N VAL A 114 4.09 -10.19 -3.72
CA VAL A 114 3.29 -9.07 -4.22
C VAL A 114 1.99 -8.93 -3.40
N LEU A 115 1.33 -10.05 -3.10
CA LEU A 115 0.10 -10.08 -2.31
C LEU A 115 0.30 -9.47 -0.92
N LEU A 116 1.41 -9.82 -0.25
CA LEU A 116 1.76 -9.29 1.07
C LEU A 116 2.04 -7.78 1.01
N ALA A 117 2.86 -7.32 0.06
CA ALA A 117 3.17 -5.91 -0.10
C ALA A 117 1.93 -5.08 -0.45
N SER A 118 1.12 -5.55 -1.40
CA SER A 118 -0.13 -4.90 -1.83
C SER A 118 -1.16 -4.82 -0.69
N THR A 119 -1.27 -5.89 0.11
CA THR A 119 -2.15 -5.90 1.29
C THR A 119 -1.68 -4.91 2.35
N ALA A 120 -0.37 -4.84 2.61
CA ALA A 120 0.20 -3.89 3.58
C ALA A 120 -0.02 -2.44 3.13
N ASP A 121 0.21 -2.14 1.84
CA ASP A 121 -0.05 -0.84 1.24
C ASP A 121 -1.51 -0.42 1.43
N LYS A 122 -2.47 -1.29 1.07
CA LYS A 122 -3.91 -1.05 1.28
C LYS A 122 -4.26 -0.82 2.74
N ILE A 123 -3.72 -1.61 3.67
CA ILE A 123 -3.94 -1.40 5.11
C ILE A 123 -3.50 0.00 5.52
N VAL A 124 -2.31 0.43 5.11
CA VAL A 124 -1.75 1.74 5.47
C VAL A 124 -2.54 2.86 4.83
N ALA A 125 -2.84 2.78 3.53
CA ALA A 125 -3.60 3.78 2.78
C ALA A 125 -5.01 3.97 3.37
N LEU A 126 -5.77 2.88 3.53
CA LEU A 126 -7.14 2.92 4.04
C LEU A 126 -7.19 3.39 5.51
N THR A 127 -6.25 2.94 6.34
CA THR A 127 -6.19 3.40 7.75
C THR A 127 -5.82 4.88 7.83
N SER A 128 -4.88 5.34 6.99
CA SER A 128 -4.50 6.76 6.93
C SER A 128 -5.67 7.63 6.48
N LEU A 129 -6.39 7.19 5.45
CA LEU A 129 -7.61 7.82 4.96
C LEU A 129 -8.67 7.93 6.05
N LEU A 130 -9.03 6.83 6.71
CA LEU A 130 -10.04 6.82 7.78
C LEU A 130 -9.67 7.77 8.92
N ARG A 131 -8.39 7.79 9.32
CA ARG A 131 -7.89 8.72 10.34
C ARG A 131 -8.04 10.17 9.90
N ARG A 132 -7.75 10.51 8.63
CA ARG A 132 -7.95 11.86 8.09
C ARG A 132 -9.42 12.24 8.03
N ALA A 133 -10.27 11.30 7.60
CA ALA A 133 -11.72 11.51 7.58
C ALA A 133 -12.22 11.84 8.99
N HIS A 134 -11.78 11.09 10.01
CA HIS A 134 -12.14 11.37 11.39
C HIS A 134 -11.60 12.73 11.88
N ALA A 135 -10.34 13.04 11.57
CA ALA A 135 -9.72 14.32 11.95
C ALA A 135 -10.36 15.54 11.25
N SER A 136 -11.08 15.35 10.15
CA SER A 136 -11.78 16.43 9.44
C SER A 136 -13.04 16.91 10.17
N GLY A 137 -13.55 16.15 11.14
CA GLY A 137 -14.80 16.45 11.85
C GLY A 137 -16.06 16.04 11.10
N ASP A 138 -16.01 15.85 9.78
CA ASP A 138 -17.11 15.33 8.95
C ASP A 138 -16.62 14.24 8.00
N VAL A 139 -16.72 12.99 8.46
CA VAL A 139 -16.32 11.79 7.70
C VAL A 139 -17.11 11.67 6.40
N THR A 140 -18.39 12.00 6.43
CA THR A 140 -19.32 11.85 5.31
C THR A 140 -18.94 12.81 4.18
N ASP A 141 -18.77 14.09 4.50
CA ASP A 141 -18.34 15.08 3.51
C ASP A 141 -16.92 14.80 2.99
N PHE A 142 -16.01 14.41 3.89
CA PHE A 142 -14.66 14.02 3.51
C PHE A 142 -14.65 12.91 2.45
N LEU A 143 -15.46 11.87 2.63
CA LEU A 143 -15.55 10.75 1.68
C LEU A 143 -16.36 11.11 0.43
N ARG A 144 -17.39 11.96 0.52
CA ARG A 144 -18.17 12.42 -0.63
C ARG A 144 -17.30 13.11 -1.68
N ARG A 145 -16.26 13.82 -1.24
CA ARG A 145 -15.26 14.46 -2.13
C ARG A 145 -14.31 13.48 -2.82
N ARG A 146 -14.46 12.16 -2.60
CA ARG A 146 -13.58 11.10 -3.13
C ARG A 146 -14.38 9.99 -3.84
N PRO A 147 -15.14 10.33 -4.90
CA PRO A 147 -16.02 9.37 -5.57
C PRO A 147 -15.26 8.18 -6.18
N ALA A 148 -14.05 8.38 -6.72
CA ALA A 148 -13.23 7.31 -7.29
C ALA A 148 -12.93 6.20 -6.28
N LEU A 149 -12.59 6.58 -5.04
CA LEU A 149 -12.38 5.63 -3.95
C LEU A 149 -13.65 4.82 -3.65
N LEU A 150 -14.80 5.48 -3.59
CA LEU A 150 -16.07 4.81 -3.29
C LEU A 150 -16.46 3.81 -4.39
N THR A 151 -16.16 4.13 -5.65
CA THR A 151 -16.34 3.20 -6.78
C THR A 151 -15.43 1.97 -6.70
N LEU A 152 -14.25 2.09 -6.08
CA LEU A 152 -13.30 0.98 -5.90
C LEU A 152 -13.61 0.07 -4.70
N LEU A 153 -14.53 0.45 -3.81
CA LEU A 153 -14.88 -0.36 -2.63
C LEU A 153 -15.24 -1.82 -2.96
N PRO A 154 -16.11 -2.11 -3.94
CA PRO A 154 -16.41 -3.48 -4.32
C PRO A 154 -15.18 -4.26 -4.79
N HIS A 155 -14.26 -3.59 -5.51
CA HIS A 155 -13.02 -4.21 -5.95
C HIS A 155 -12.12 -4.55 -4.76
N PHE A 156 -11.92 -3.65 -3.80
CA PHE A 156 -11.11 -3.95 -2.62
C PHE A 156 -11.69 -5.08 -1.77
N ARG A 157 -13.03 -5.17 -1.68
CA ARG A 157 -13.70 -6.28 -1.00
C ARG A 157 -13.47 -7.60 -1.74
N ALA A 158 -13.60 -7.62 -3.07
CA ALA A 158 -13.32 -8.80 -3.87
C ALA A 158 -11.84 -9.22 -3.81
N PHE A 159 -10.91 -8.25 -3.81
CA PHE A 159 -9.48 -8.50 -3.58
C PHE A 159 -9.26 -9.17 -2.22
N HIS A 160 -9.85 -8.63 -1.14
CA HIS A 160 -9.72 -9.21 0.20
C HIS A 160 -10.24 -10.64 0.26
N GLN A 161 -11.40 -10.91 -0.33
CA GLN A 161 -11.98 -12.27 -0.39
C GLN A 161 -11.06 -13.25 -1.13
N ALA A 162 -10.48 -12.86 -2.26
CA ALA A 162 -9.55 -13.68 -3.02
C ALA A 162 -8.21 -13.88 -2.29
N ALA A 163 -7.75 -12.86 -1.57
CA ALA A 163 -6.48 -12.87 -0.83
C ALA A 163 -6.56 -13.66 0.48
N HIS A 164 -7.73 -13.69 1.12
CA HIS A 164 -7.95 -14.22 2.46
C HIS A 164 -7.30 -15.59 2.73
N PRO A 165 -7.41 -16.61 1.84
CA PRO A 165 -6.85 -17.94 2.10
C PRO A 165 -5.32 -17.98 2.13
N ARG A 166 -4.64 -16.93 1.64
CA ARG A 166 -3.19 -16.88 1.42
C ARG A 166 -2.48 -15.89 2.35
N LEU A 167 -3.23 -15.08 3.09
CA LEU A 167 -2.69 -14.08 3.99
C LEU A 167 -2.53 -14.62 5.42
N PRO A 168 -1.56 -14.11 6.19
CA PRO A 168 -1.58 -14.27 7.64
C PRO A 168 -2.91 -13.78 8.22
N ALA A 169 -3.53 -14.56 9.11
CA ALA A 169 -4.87 -14.28 9.62
C ALA A 169 -5.01 -12.87 10.21
N ALA A 170 -4.01 -12.42 10.97
CA ALA A 170 -3.99 -11.08 11.57
C ALA A 170 -3.93 -9.96 10.50
N MET A 171 -3.19 -10.17 9.41
CA MET A 171 -3.11 -9.21 8.30
C MET A 171 -4.45 -9.11 7.56
N SER A 172 -5.05 -10.27 7.28
CA SER A 172 -6.38 -10.34 6.66
C SER A 172 -7.44 -9.64 7.52
N ALA A 173 -7.45 -9.90 8.83
CA ALA A 173 -8.38 -9.26 9.76
C ALA A 173 -8.18 -7.74 9.83
N ARG A 174 -6.93 -7.29 9.73
CA ARG A 174 -6.59 -5.86 9.71
C ARG A 174 -7.14 -5.17 8.46
N LEU A 175 -7.00 -5.78 7.27
CA LEU A 175 -7.59 -5.26 6.04
C LEU A 175 -9.12 -5.25 6.11
N ASP A 176 -9.72 -6.35 6.57
CA ASP A 176 -11.17 -6.48 6.71
C ASP A 176 -11.76 -5.36 7.59
N THR A 177 -11.11 -5.09 8.73
CA THR A 177 -11.52 -4.02 9.65
C THR A 177 -11.51 -2.65 8.96
N ALA A 178 -10.46 -2.34 8.20
CA ALA A 178 -10.37 -1.07 7.48
C ALA A 178 -11.46 -0.95 6.40
N LEU A 179 -11.71 -2.01 5.65
CA LEU A 179 -12.76 -2.05 4.62
C LEU A 179 -14.15 -1.92 5.24
N ALA A 180 -14.45 -2.65 6.32
CA ALA A 180 -15.73 -2.58 7.00
C ALA A 180 -16.00 -1.20 7.63
N LEU A 181 -14.96 -0.49 8.09
CA LEU A 181 -15.11 0.90 8.55
C LEU A 181 -15.43 1.84 7.39
N LEU A 182 -14.73 1.70 6.26
CA LEU A 182 -14.92 2.55 5.10
C LEU A 182 -16.30 2.33 4.45
N GLU A 183 -16.74 1.08 4.33
CA GLU A 183 -18.07 0.75 3.81
C GLU A 183 -19.20 1.30 4.67
N ARG A 184 -19.09 1.17 6.01
CA ARG A 184 -20.08 1.76 6.92
C ARG A 184 -20.21 3.26 6.72
N ALA A 185 -19.08 3.95 6.56
CA ALA A 185 -19.06 5.37 6.28
C ALA A 185 -19.67 5.69 4.89
N ALA A 186 -19.39 4.87 3.88
CA ALA A 186 -19.94 5.02 2.53
C ALA A 186 -21.47 4.81 2.47
N THR A 187 -22.01 3.82 3.18
CA THR A 187 -23.46 3.60 3.28
C THR A 187 -24.17 4.80 3.91
N GLY A 188 -23.57 5.43 4.91
CA GLY A 188 -24.09 6.66 5.53
C GLY A 188 -24.23 7.83 4.55
N ILE A 189 -23.39 7.91 3.52
CA ILE A 189 -23.50 8.93 2.44
C ILE A 189 -24.74 8.66 1.58
N GLN A 190 -24.98 7.39 1.23
CA GLN A 190 -26.08 6.99 0.34
C GLN A 190 -27.45 7.19 1.02
N THR A 191 -27.55 6.94 2.32
CA THR A 191 -28.80 7.14 3.07
C THR A 191 -29.11 8.63 3.27
N ALA A 192 -28.10 9.45 3.58
CA ALA A 192 -28.26 10.91 3.72
C ALA A 192 -28.56 11.64 2.41
N SER A 193 -28.26 11.03 1.25
CA SER A 193 -28.58 11.61 -0.07
C SER A 193 -30.02 11.30 -0.52
N ARG A 194 -30.77 10.47 0.21
CA ARG A 194 -32.15 10.06 -0.10
C ARG A 194 -33.19 10.67 0.86
N SER A 195 -32.74 11.36 1.90
CA SER A 195 -33.54 12.09 2.88
C SER A 195 -33.58 13.57 2.55
#